data_AF-A0A840R730-F1
#
_entry.id   AF-A0A840R730-F1
#
_cell.length_a   1.000
_cell.length_b   1.000
_cell.length_c   1.000
_cell.angle_alpha   90.00
_cell.angle_beta   90.00
_cell.angle_gamma   90.00
#
_symmetry.space_group_name_H-M   'P 1'
#
loop_
_entity.id
_entity.type
_entity.pdbx_description
1 polymer ?
#
loop_
_entity_poly.entity_id
_entity_poly.type
_entity_poly.pdbx_seq_one_letter_code
_entity_poly.pdbx_strand_id
1 'polypeptide(L)'
;MSVPSRIRFELINGLQEQEVKSAEYLIYAHQCAVGTYVGLSKDPVRRWQQHVSDAFNSHSQNTDDKFREAIRGFHDTFKHYILAISSFENAAVNKEAAAIEFYGHNLNMRSEVVSDRDYGFKAIGSQISLPIVLEKKSSGKISYAREDSERIAVVAVVFEEFGRKRLKCVSGQPFEEGLRVQCNREERAKLKVGDRVKVKVQVSEQGGVKYLVAANSATLEKIK
;
A
#
# COMPACT_ATOMS: atom_id res chain seq x y z
N MET A 1 16.34 -2.76 8.84
CA MET A 1 16.25 -4.15 8.38
C MET A 1 15.60 -4.19 7.01
N SER A 2 16.10 -5.01 6.09
CA SER A 2 15.49 -5.21 4.76
C SER A 2 14.57 -6.42 4.81
N VAL A 3 13.27 -6.21 4.65
CA VAL A 3 12.28 -7.31 4.58
C VAL A 3 12.17 -7.75 3.11
N PRO A 4 12.20 -9.06 2.82
CA PRO A 4 12.20 -9.54 1.43
C PRO A 4 10.97 -9.07 0.66
N SER A 5 11.14 -8.86 -0.66
CA SER A 5 10.07 -8.53 -1.61
C SER A 5 9.26 -9.75 -2.03
N ARG A 6 9.65 -10.95 -1.57
CA ARG A 6 9.02 -12.24 -1.87
C ARG A 6 8.90 -13.00 -0.56
N ILE A 7 7.72 -13.53 -0.26
CA ILE A 7 7.46 -14.27 0.98
C ILE A 7 6.76 -15.57 0.61
N ARG A 8 7.21 -16.66 1.24
CA ARG A 8 6.55 -17.95 1.14
C ARG A 8 5.34 -17.96 2.08
N PHE A 9 4.18 -18.28 1.52
CA PHE A 9 2.96 -18.56 2.25
C PHE A 9 2.58 -20.03 2.06
N GLU A 10 1.87 -20.57 3.04
CA GLU A 10 1.24 -21.88 3.00
C GLU A 10 -0.27 -21.69 2.78
N LEU A 11 -0.79 -22.22 1.68
CA LEU A 11 -2.21 -22.19 1.35
C LEU A 11 -2.93 -23.28 2.14
N ILE A 12 -4.02 -22.92 2.80
CA ILE A 12 -4.82 -23.84 3.59
C ILE A 12 -6.31 -23.69 3.25
N ASN A 13 -7.19 -24.46 3.89
CA ASN A 13 -8.63 -24.49 3.66
C ASN A 13 -9.03 -24.81 2.20
N GLY A 14 -8.21 -25.64 1.54
CA GLY A 14 -8.45 -26.10 0.17
C GLY A 14 -8.17 -25.06 -0.93
N LEU A 15 -7.54 -23.93 -0.58
CA LEU A 15 -7.19 -22.89 -1.55
C LEU A 15 -6.18 -23.39 -2.59
N GLN A 16 -6.41 -22.96 -3.84
CA GLN A 16 -5.50 -23.21 -4.94
C GLN A 16 -4.68 -21.96 -5.30
N GLU A 17 -3.51 -22.19 -5.87
CA GLU A 17 -2.58 -21.12 -6.25
C GLU A 17 -3.21 -20.10 -7.22
N GLN A 18 -3.96 -20.57 -8.22
CA GLN A 18 -4.59 -19.72 -9.23
C GLN A 18 -5.64 -18.79 -8.61
N GLU A 19 -6.44 -19.30 -7.66
CA GLU A 19 -7.47 -18.53 -6.99
C GLU A 19 -6.84 -17.40 -6.17
N VAL A 20 -5.79 -17.70 -5.42
CA VAL A 20 -5.04 -16.73 -4.62
C VAL A 20 -4.39 -15.64 -5.47
N LYS A 21 -3.82 -16.00 -6.63
CA LYS A 21 -3.21 -15.03 -7.55
C LYS A 21 -4.25 -14.10 -8.19
N SER A 22 -5.46 -14.61 -8.46
CA SER A 22 -6.55 -13.84 -9.06
C SER A 22 -7.37 -13.03 -8.06
N ALA A 23 -7.29 -13.34 -6.77
CA ALA A 23 -8.10 -12.72 -5.74
C ALA A 23 -7.75 -11.24 -5.51
N GLU A 24 -8.78 -10.41 -5.32
CA GLU A 24 -8.60 -9.02 -4.95
C GLU A 24 -8.24 -8.87 -3.47
N TYR A 25 -8.91 -9.64 -2.61
CA TYR A 25 -8.75 -9.60 -1.16
C TYR A 25 -8.27 -10.95 -0.64
N LEU A 26 -7.20 -10.93 0.15
CA LEU A 26 -6.59 -12.10 0.78
C LEU A 26 -6.69 -11.96 2.30
N ILE A 27 -7.24 -12.98 2.95
CA ILE A 27 -7.20 -13.15 4.40
C ILE A 27 -5.98 -14.00 4.71
N TYR A 28 -5.03 -13.43 5.43
CA TYR A 28 -3.74 -14.05 5.74
C TYR A 28 -3.56 -14.25 7.24
N ALA A 29 -2.67 -15.17 7.60
CA ALA A 29 -2.23 -15.35 8.97
C ALA A 29 -0.70 -15.34 9.10
N HIS A 30 -0.25 -14.88 10.25
CA HIS A 30 1.14 -14.88 10.69
C HIS A 30 1.21 -15.60 12.04
N GLN A 31 1.77 -16.81 12.04
CA GLN A 31 1.85 -17.66 13.21
C GLN A 31 3.28 -17.69 13.74
N CYS A 32 3.45 -17.53 15.03
CA CYS A 32 4.70 -17.74 15.75
C CYS A 32 4.43 -18.49 17.06
N ALA A 33 5.44 -18.66 17.90
CA ALA A 33 5.32 -19.42 19.15
C ALA A 33 4.30 -18.83 20.14
N VAL A 34 4.06 -17.52 20.12
CA VAL A 34 3.15 -16.84 21.06
C VAL A 34 1.70 -16.75 20.58
N GLY A 35 1.43 -17.04 19.31
CA GLY A 35 0.08 -17.02 18.78
C GLY A 35 0.01 -16.79 17.28
N THR A 36 -1.20 -16.48 16.83
CA THR A 36 -1.53 -16.25 15.42
C THR A 36 -2.17 -14.88 15.28
N TYR A 37 -1.63 -14.08 14.36
CA TYR A 37 -2.25 -12.85 13.90
C TYR A 37 -2.96 -13.13 12.58
N VAL A 38 -4.21 -12.69 12.47
CA VAL A 38 -4.99 -12.72 11.23
C VAL A 38 -5.19 -11.30 10.73
N GLY A 39 -5.12 -11.12 9.41
CA GLY A 39 -5.43 -9.85 8.79
C GLY A 39 -5.92 -9.97 7.35
N LEU A 40 -6.47 -8.86 6.85
CA LEU A 40 -6.94 -8.69 5.48
C LEU A 40 -6.01 -7.76 4.68
N SER A 41 -5.72 -8.12 3.43
CA SER A 41 -5.01 -7.23 2.50
C SER A 41 -5.21 -7.61 1.04
N LYS A 42 -5.04 -6.63 0.15
CA LYS A 42 -4.87 -6.87 -1.30
C LYS A 42 -3.44 -7.32 -1.66
N ASP A 43 -2.48 -7.06 -0.77
CA ASP A 43 -1.05 -7.35 -0.93
C ASP A 43 -0.44 -7.75 0.44
N PRO A 44 -0.53 -9.05 0.80
CA PRO A 44 -0.08 -9.52 2.11
C PRO A 44 1.44 -9.39 2.29
N VAL A 45 2.22 -9.43 1.19
CA VAL A 45 3.67 -9.23 1.24
C VAL A 45 4.00 -7.80 1.65
N ARG A 46 3.40 -6.81 0.98
CA ARG A 46 3.56 -5.40 1.39
C ARG A 46 3.05 -5.16 2.80
N ARG A 47 1.94 -5.80 3.17
CA ARG A 47 1.36 -5.64 4.50
C ARG A 47 2.29 -6.17 5.59
N TRP A 48 2.92 -7.32 5.38
CA TRP A 48 3.97 -7.82 6.27
C TRP A 48 5.14 -6.85 6.40
N GLN A 49 5.64 -6.29 5.29
CA GLN A 49 6.71 -5.30 5.33
C GLN A 49 6.35 -4.07 6.18
N GLN A 50 5.09 -3.62 6.10
CA GLN A 50 4.59 -2.52 6.92
C GLN A 50 4.57 -2.91 8.40
N HIS A 51 4.06 -4.09 8.73
CA HIS A 51 4.03 -4.59 10.12
C HIS A 51 5.43 -4.65 10.73
N VAL A 52 6.40 -5.21 10.00
CA VAL A 52 7.80 -5.26 10.43
C VAL A 52 8.39 -3.86 10.56
N SER A 53 8.20 -2.99 9.56
CA SER A 53 8.70 -1.62 9.62
C SER A 53 8.13 -0.84 10.83
N ASP A 54 6.85 -1.02 11.12
CA ASP A 54 6.19 -0.35 12.24
C ASP A 54 6.68 -0.91 13.58
N ALA A 55 6.89 -2.22 13.68
CA ALA A 55 7.34 -2.87 14.92
C ALA A 55 8.70 -2.37 15.42
N PHE A 56 9.58 -1.95 14.51
CA PHE A 56 10.91 -1.40 14.82
C PHE A 56 10.99 0.13 14.74
N ASN A 57 9.88 0.82 14.46
CA ASN A 57 9.84 2.27 14.45
C ASN A 57 9.44 2.80 15.84
N SER A 58 10.41 3.36 16.56
CA SER A 58 10.23 3.93 17.90
C SER A 58 9.26 5.13 17.96
N HIS A 59 8.90 5.71 16.82
CA HIS A 59 7.95 6.83 16.72
C HIS A 59 6.55 6.38 16.29
N SER A 60 6.30 5.07 16.16
CA SER A 60 4.97 4.57 15.83
C SER A 60 4.05 4.67 17.07
N GLN A 61 2.84 5.19 16.89
CA GLN A 61 1.84 5.27 17.97
C GLN A 61 1.27 3.90 18.40
N ASN A 62 1.67 2.81 17.73
CA ASN A 62 1.17 1.47 18.00
C ASN A 62 2.26 0.50 18.50
N THR A 63 3.33 1.02 19.11
CA THR A 63 4.50 0.22 19.49
C THR A 63 4.17 -0.89 20.50
N ASP A 64 3.12 -0.71 21.29
CA ASP A 64 2.68 -1.61 22.38
C ASP A 64 1.61 -2.63 21.96
N ASP A 65 1.38 -2.83 20.66
CA ASP A 65 0.49 -3.92 20.22
C ASP A 65 1.20 -5.28 20.35
N LYS A 66 0.45 -6.29 20.82
CA LYS A 66 0.96 -7.66 21.06
C LYS A 66 1.58 -8.32 19.81
N PHE A 67 1.06 -8.01 18.63
CA PHE A 67 1.57 -8.53 17.38
C PHE A 67 2.91 -7.88 16.99
N ARG A 68 3.07 -6.57 17.18
CA ARG A 68 4.35 -5.86 16.98
C ARG A 68 5.40 -6.29 18.01
N GLU A 69 4.99 -6.53 19.25
CA GLU A 69 5.83 -7.19 20.26
C GLU A 69 6.29 -8.58 19.80
N ALA A 70 5.37 -9.41 19.32
CA ALA A 70 5.69 -10.72 18.79
C ALA A 70 6.65 -10.64 17.59
N ILE A 71 6.49 -9.67 16.68
CA ILE A 71 7.41 -9.44 15.58
C ILE A 71 8.83 -9.15 16.09
N ARG A 72 8.98 -8.29 17.11
CA ARG A 72 10.29 -7.99 17.70
C ARG A 72 10.94 -9.23 18.34
N GLY A 73 10.15 -10.09 18.98
CA GLY A 73 10.65 -11.31 19.65
C GLY A 73 10.91 -12.50 18.71
N PHE A 74 10.17 -12.62 17.61
CA PHE A 74 10.08 -13.87 16.82
C PHE A 74 10.29 -13.67 15.31
N HIS A 75 10.83 -12.54 14.87
CA HIS A 75 10.89 -12.12 13.45
C HIS A 75 11.18 -13.23 12.42
N ASP A 76 12.19 -14.07 12.64
CA ASP A 76 12.62 -15.11 11.69
C ASP A 76 11.82 -16.42 11.78
N THR A 77 10.92 -16.54 12.75
CA THR A 77 10.20 -17.79 13.04
C THR A 77 8.73 -17.77 12.61
N PHE A 78 8.28 -16.66 12.03
CA PHE A 78 6.91 -16.55 11.54
C PHE A 78 6.65 -17.50 10.37
N LYS A 79 5.58 -18.26 10.48
CA LYS A 79 4.97 -18.98 9.36
C LYS A 79 3.82 -18.14 8.82
N HIS A 80 3.78 -18.00 7.50
CA HIS A 80 2.77 -17.21 6.82
C HIS A 80 1.77 -18.11 6.11
N TYR A 81 0.48 -17.82 6.25
CA TYR A 81 -0.59 -18.61 5.64
C TYR A 81 -1.56 -17.71 4.88
N ILE A 82 -2.18 -18.23 3.83
CA ILE A 82 -3.39 -17.66 3.25
C ILE A 82 -4.55 -18.53 3.70
N LEU A 83 -5.50 -17.93 4.43
CA LEU A 83 -6.61 -18.62 5.06
C LEU A 83 -7.85 -18.66 4.18
N ALA A 84 -8.12 -17.56 3.48
CA ALA A 84 -9.27 -17.39 2.62
C ALA A 84 -9.04 -16.28 1.60
N ILE A 85 -9.90 -16.24 0.59
CA ILE A 85 -9.92 -15.21 -0.44
C ILE A 85 -11.32 -14.60 -0.59
N SER A 86 -11.40 -13.40 -1.14
CA SER A 86 -12.66 -12.75 -1.50
C SER A 86 -12.47 -11.83 -2.70
N SER A 87 -13.53 -11.66 -3.48
CA SER A 87 -13.59 -10.68 -4.57
C SER A 87 -14.21 -9.34 -4.15
N PHE A 88 -14.89 -9.30 -3.00
CA PHE A 88 -15.60 -8.11 -2.52
C PHE A 88 -15.16 -7.77 -1.11
N GLU A 89 -15.01 -6.47 -0.83
CA GLU A 89 -14.51 -5.95 0.45
C GLU A 89 -15.38 -6.38 1.62
N ASN A 90 -16.70 -6.16 1.55
CA ASN A 90 -17.63 -6.54 2.63
C ASN A 90 -17.57 -8.04 2.96
N ALA A 91 -17.49 -8.89 1.93
CA ALA A 91 -17.34 -10.33 2.13
C ALA A 91 -15.96 -10.68 2.71
N ALA A 92 -14.92 -9.93 2.37
CA ALA A 92 -13.58 -10.12 2.90
C ALA A 92 -13.50 -9.75 4.38
N VAL A 93 -14.13 -8.64 4.79
CA VAL A 93 -14.22 -8.21 6.19
C VAL A 93 -14.94 -9.24 7.03
N ASN A 94 -16.08 -9.76 6.57
CA ASN A 94 -16.81 -10.80 7.31
C ASN A 94 -16.00 -12.10 7.43
N LYS A 95 -15.24 -12.48 6.40
CA LYS A 95 -14.33 -13.64 6.43
C LYS A 95 -13.14 -13.41 7.36
N GLU A 96 -12.58 -12.20 7.40
CA GLU A 96 -11.52 -11.83 8.32
C GLU A 96 -12.00 -11.92 9.78
N ALA A 97 -13.18 -11.38 10.08
CA ALA A 97 -13.77 -11.45 11.42
C ALA A 97 -13.94 -12.90 11.89
N ALA A 98 -14.53 -13.76 11.06
CA ALA A 98 -14.68 -15.18 11.36
C ALA A 98 -13.32 -15.90 11.48
N ALA A 99 -12.32 -15.52 10.67
CA ALA A 99 -10.98 -16.07 10.78
C ALA A 99 -10.26 -15.61 12.06
N ILE A 100 -10.47 -14.37 12.52
CA ILE A 100 -9.96 -13.87 13.80
C ILE A 100 -10.59 -14.64 14.95
N GLU A 101 -11.90 -14.89 14.92
CA GLU A 101 -12.55 -15.70 15.95
C GLU A 101 -12.01 -17.13 15.99
N PHE A 102 -11.82 -17.75 14.82
CA PHE A 102 -11.37 -19.12 14.73
C PHE A 102 -9.87 -19.30 15.03
N TYR A 103 -9.01 -18.42 14.54
CA TYR A 103 -7.55 -18.57 14.59
C TYR A 103 -6.82 -17.53 15.45
N GLY A 104 -7.42 -16.36 15.69
CA GLY A 104 -6.80 -15.14 16.21
C GLY A 104 -6.41 -15.19 17.68
N HIS A 105 -5.76 -16.28 18.09
CA HIS A 105 -5.26 -16.48 19.44
C HIS A 105 -4.17 -15.45 19.75
N ASN A 106 -4.50 -14.55 20.68
CA ASN A 106 -3.60 -13.67 21.45
C ASN A 106 -2.96 -12.48 20.73
N LEU A 107 -2.84 -12.47 19.40
CA LEU A 107 -2.16 -11.39 18.68
C LEU A 107 -3.11 -10.35 18.06
N ASN A 108 -4.35 -10.72 17.75
CA ASN A 108 -5.38 -9.76 17.37
C ASN A 108 -5.91 -9.03 18.62
N MET A 109 -5.86 -7.70 18.61
CA MET A 109 -6.28 -6.87 19.76
C MET A 109 -7.77 -6.51 19.75
N ARG A 110 -8.46 -6.71 18.63
CA ARG A 110 -9.89 -6.40 18.47
C ARG A 110 -10.67 -7.68 18.29
N SER A 111 -11.75 -7.80 19.06
CA SER A 111 -12.82 -8.75 18.76
C SER A 111 -13.71 -8.11 17.70
N GLU A 112 -13.68 -8.63 16.48
CA GLU A 112 -14.57 -8.19 15.41
C GLU A 112 -15.98 -8.76 15.65
N VAL A 113 -17.02 -8.06 15.19
CA VAL A 113 -18.40 -8.57 15.26
C VAL A 113 -18.56 -9.63 14.17
N VAL A 114 -18.74 -10.88 14.58
CA VAL A 114 -18.86 -12.01 13.65
C VAL A 114 -20.32 -12.24 13.27
N SER A 115 -20.56 -12.47 11.98
CA SER A 115 -21.84 -13.01 11.49
C SER A 115 -21.88 -14.52 11.72
N ASP A 116 -23.05 -15.11 12.03
CA ASP A 116 -23.27 -16.57 12.24
C ASP A 116 -22.97 -17.49 11.02
N ARG A 117 -22.24 -17.01 10.03
CA ARG A 117 -21.88 -17.76 8.83
C ARG A 117 -20.64 -18.61 9.08
N ASP A 118 -20.80 -19.91 8.93
CA ASP A 118 -19.67 -20.84 8.85
C ASP A 118 -18.96 -20.71 7.48
N TYR A 119 -17.65 -20.47 7.52
CA TYR A 119 -16.78 -20.39 6.35
C TYR A 119 -15.91 -21.65 6.14
N GLY A 120 -16.11 -22.70 6.94
CA GLY A 120 -15.43 -23.98 6.80
C GLY A 120 -13.96 -23.96 7.19
N PHE A 121 -13.56 -23.06 8.09
CA PHE A 121 -12.18 -22.97 8.57
C PHE A 121 -11.74 -24.25 9.30
N LYS A 122 -10.52 -24.71 9.01
CA LYS A 122 -9.92 -25.90 9.64
C LYS A 122 -8.64 -25.52 10.37
N ALA A 123 -8.26 -26.25 11.42
CA ALA A 123 -7.04 -25.95 12.16
C ALA A 123 -5.80 -26.00 11.26
N ILE A 124 -4.85 -25.05 11.45
CA ILE A 124 -3.68 -24.89 10.59
C ILE A 124 -2.80 -26.16 10.56
N GLY A 125 -2.67 -26.85 11.70
CA GLY A 125 -1.84 -28.07 11.82
C GLY A 125 -2.51 -29.37 11.38
N SER A 126 -3.81 -29.37 11.06
CA SER A 126 -4.56 -30.60 10.75
C SER A 126 -4.85 -30.78 9.26
N GLN A 127 -4.22 -29.99 8.40
CA GLN A 127 -4.50 -29.97 6.97
C GLN A 127 -3.23 -29.92 6.13
N ILE A 128 -3.32 -30.46 4.92
CA ILE A 128 -2.24 -30.41 3.94
C ILE A 128 -2.18 -28.97 3.41
N SER A 129 -1.02 -28.32 3.53
CA SER A 129 -0.78 -27.02 2.95
C SER A 129 -0.13 -27.12 1.58
N LEU A 130 -0.44 -26.16 0.70
CA LEU A 130 0.26 -25.98 -0.57
C LEU A 130 1.16 -24.73 -0.47
N PRO A 131 2.47 -24.83 -0.66
CA PRO A 131 3.34 -23.67 -0.60
C PRO A 131 3.16 -22.78 -1.84
N ILE A 132 3.11 -21.47 -1.63
CA ILE A 132 3.13 -20.46 -2.69
C ILE A 132 4.15 -19.38 -2.35
N VAL A 133 4.86 -18.86 -3.35
CA VAL A 133 5.66 -17.64 -3.17
C VAL A 133 4.88 -16.48 -3.74
N LEU A 134 4.51 -15.55 -2.86
CA LEU A 134 3.90 -14.29 -3.26
C LEU A 134 4.97 -13.22 -3.36
N GLU A 135 4.86 -12.40 -4.40
CA GLU A 135 5.70 -11.23 -4.59
C GLU A 135 4.92 -9.99 -4.17
N LYS A 136 5.64 -9.02 -3.61
CA LYS A 136 5.09 -7.70 -3.32
C LYS A 136 4.47 -7.16 -4.60
N LYS A 137 3.16 -6.91 -4.59
CA LYS A 137 2.51 -6.26 -5.73
C LYS A 137 3.22 -4.92 -5.90
N SER A 138 3.67 -4.65 -7.12
CA SER A 138 4.18 -3.33 -7.47
C SER A 138 3.15 -2.33 -6.96
N SER A 139 3.56 -1.46 -6.05
CA SER A 139 2.64 -0.51 -5.44
C SER A 139 1.92 0.16 -6.61
N GLY A 140 0.61 -0.03 -6.75
CA GLY A 140 -0.22 0.60 -7.76
C GLY A 140 -0.31 2.12 -7.60
N LYS A 141 0.77 2.79 -7.17
CA LYS A 141 1.21 3.90 -8.01
C LYS A 141 1.46 3.25 -9.35
N ILE A 142 0.66 3.62 -10.33
CA ILE A 142 1.13 3.62 -11.68
C ILE A 142 2.44 4.42 -11.60
N SER A 143 3.58 3.76 -11.36
CA SER A 143 4.82 4.15 -12.00
C SER A 143 4.50 3.84 -13.43
N TYR A 144 3.74 4.74 -14.03
CA TYR A 144 4.09 5.16 -15.34
C TYR A 144 5.58 5.44 -15.15
N ALA A 145 6.43 4.52 -15.58
CA ALA A 145 7.57 4.95 -16.34
C ALA A 145 6.94 5.79 -17.47
N ARG A 146 6.55 7.04 -17.14
CA ARG A 146 6.13 8.06 -18.10
C ARG A 146 7.45 8.27 -18.78
N GLU A 147 7.61 7.64 -19.93
CA GLU A 147 8.75 7.93 -20.75
C GLU A 147 8.78 9.45 -20.92
N ASP A 148 9.96 10.05 -20.81
CA ASP A 148 10.09 11.49 -20.88
C ASP A 148 9.62 12.03 -22.26
N SER A 149 9.46 11.13 -23.24
CA SER A 149 8.89 11.33 -24.57
C SER A 149 7.42 11.76 -24.56
N GLU A 150 6.62 11.35 -23.57
CA GLU A 150 5.19 11.71 -23.49
C GLU A 150 4.93 13.03 -22.74
N ARG A 151 5.98 13.65 -22.18
CA ARG A 151 5.84 14.87 -21.38
C ARG A 151 6.04 16.12 -22.21
N ILE A 152 5.08 17.03 -22.10
CA ILE A 152 5.09 18.32 -22.78
C ILE A 152 5.69 19.36 -21.83
N ALA A 153 6.61 20.17 -22.33
CA ALA A 153 7.16 21.28 -21.57
C ALA A 153 6.10 22.39 -21.42
N VAL A 154 5.84 22.81 -20.19
CA VAL A 154 4.91 23.89 -19.87
C VAL A 154 5.58 24.95 -19.02
N VAL A 155 5.02 26.15 -19.08
CA VAL A 155 5.30 27.21 -18.11
C VAL A 155 4.28 27.13 -16.98
N ALA A 156 4.77 27.08 -15.75
CA ALA A 156 3.95 27.10 -14.54
C ALA A 156 4.35 28.26 -13.64
N VAL A 157 3.39 28.81 -12.89
CA VAL A 157 3.65 29.84 -11.88
C VAL A 157 3.56 29.27 -10.48
N VAL A 158 4.49 29.67 -9.62
CA VAL A 158 4.49 29.30 -8.20
C VAL A 158 3.43 30.12 -7.48
N PHE A 159 2.52 29.44 -6.78
CA PHE A 159 1.54 30.07 -5.91
C PHE A 159 1.56 29.41 -4.53
N GLU A 160 0.98 30.08 -3.54
CA GLU A 160 0.84 29.54 -2.19
C GLU A 160 -0.59 29.09 -1.94
N GLU A 161 -0.73 27.89 -1.38
CA GLU A 161 -2.02 27.29 -1.05
C GLU A 161 -1.89 26.60 0.31
N PHE A 162 -2.67 27.05 1.30
CA PHE A 162 -2.63 26.53 2.68
C PHE A 162 -1.21 26.46 3.28
N GLY A 163 -0.43 27.54 3.12
CA GLY A 163 0.94 27.65 3.64
C GLY A 163 1.98 26.78 2.90
N ARG A 164 1.67 26.32 1.69
CA ARG A 164 2.56 25.46 0.88
C ARG A 164 2.70 26.00 -0.52
N LYS A 165 3.93 26.01 -1.04
CA LYS A 165 4.23 26.35 -2.45
C LYS A 165 3.72 25.26 -3.39
N ARG A 166 2.95 25.67 -4.39
CA ARG A 166 2.33 24.88 -5.45
C ARG A 166 2.66 25.49 -6.81
N LEU A 167 2.40 24.72 -7.87
CA LEU A 167 2.55 25.18 -9.25
C LEU A 167 1.22 25.06 -9.97
N LYS A 168 0.86 26.05 -10.78
CA LYS A 168 -0.28 26.00 -11.69
C LYS A 168 0.14 26.38 -13.11
N CYS A 169 -0.45 25.74 -14.11
CA CYS A 169 -0.20 26.05 -15.51
C CYS A 169 -0.65 27.48 -15.84
N VAL A 170 0.15 28.21 -16.62
CA VAL A 170 -0.20 29.56 -17.08
C VAL A 170 -1.03 29.49 -18.37
N SER A 171 -1.70 30.60 -18.71
CA SER A 171 -2.45 30.74 -19.96
C SER A 171 -1.56 30.60 -21.20
N GLY A 172 -2.14 30.11 -22.31
CA GLY A 172 -1.44 29.95 -23.59
C GLY A 172 -0.47 28.76 -23.67
N GLN A 173 -0.58 27.81 -22.74
CA GLN A 173 0.13 26.53 -22.78
C GLN A 173 -0.74 25.43 -23.41
N PRO A 174 -0.18 24.27 -23.76
CA PRO A 174 -0.94 23.14 -24.32
C PRO A 174 -2.02 22.53 -23.40
N PHE A 175 -2.15 23.04 -22.17
CA PHE A 175 -3.10 22.58 -21.17
C PHE A 175 -3.90 23.75 -20.59
N GLU A 176 -5.05 23.44 -20.02
CA GLU A 176 -5.94 24.44 -19.41
C GLU A 176 -5.23 25.27 -18.34
N GLU A 177 -5.49 26.58 -18.37
CA GLU A 177 -4.98 27.52 -17.39
C GLU A 177 -5.45 27.14 -15.98
N GLY A 178 -4.56 27.24 -15.00
CA GLY A 178 -4.88 26.94 -13.61
C GLY A 178 -4.78 25.47 -13.23
N LEU A 179 -4.56 24.55 -14.19
CA LEU A 179 -4.31 23.15 -13.86
C LEU A 179 -3.11 23.00 -12.92
N ARG A 180 -3.33 22.25 -11.85
CA ARG A 180 -2.32 22.04 -10.79
C ARG A 180 -1.18 21.16 -11.31
N VAL A 181 0.06 21.61 -11.13
CA VAL A 181 1.26 20.86 -11.47
C VAL A 181 1.85 20.22 -10.21
N GLN A 182 1.85 18.90 -10.17
CA GLN A 182 2.52 18.09 -9.17
C GLN A 182 3.97 17.83 -9.59
N CYS A 183 4.89 18.20 -8.72
CA CYS A 183 6.33 17.97 -8.90
C CYS A 183 6.99 17.72 -7.53
N ASN A 184 8.31 17.57 -7.51
CA ASN A 184 9.08 17.36 -6.29
C ASN A 184 8.89 18.52 -5.29
N ARG A 185 8.73 18.19 -4.01
CA ARG A 185 8.57 19.16 -2.92
C ARG A 185 9.86 19.97 -2.68
N GLU A 186 11.02 19.34 -2.75
CA GLU A 186 12.31 19.98 -2.48
C GLU A 186 12.64 21.02 -3.56
N GLU A 187 12.40 20.69 -4.83
CA GLU A 187 12.58 21.62 -5.94
C GLU A 187 11.67 22.85 -5.82
N ARG A 188 10.40 22.68 -5.47
CA ARG A 188 9.47 23.81 -5.24
C ARG A 188 9.87 24.69 -4.06
N ALA A 189 10.49 24.13 -3.03
CA ALA A 189 10.86 24.89 -1.84
C ALA A 189 11.87 26.00 -2.16
N LYS A 190 12.73 25.77 -3.17
CA LYS A 190 13.78 26.69 -3.64
C LYS A 190 13.25 27.94 -4.35
N LEU A 191 12.01 27.92 -4.84
CA LEU A 191 11.42 28.98 -5.65
C LEU A 191 10.64 30.00 -4.81
N LYS A 192 10.43 31.22 -5.31
CA LYS A 192 9.58 32.23 -4.67
C LYS A 192 8.16 32.21 -5.27
N VAL A 193 7.17 32.62 -4.47
CA VAL A 193 5.80 32.81 -4.98
C VAL A 193 5.83 33.88 -6.07
N GLY A 194 5.15 33.61 -7.19
CA GLY A 194 5.17 34.45 -8.39
C GLY A 194 6.24 34.06 -9.42
N ASP A 195 7.21 33.21 -9.06
CA ASP A 195 8.21 32.74 -10.03
C ASP A 195 7.55 31.91 -11.13
N ARG A 196 7.99 32.12 -12.38
CA ARG A 196 7.62 31.30 -13.53
C ARG A 196 8.70 30.26 -13.79
N VAL A 197 8.28 29.01 -13.99
CA VAL A 197 9.20 27.89 -14.21
C VAL A 197 8.79 27.06 -15.41
N LYS A 198 9.79 26.57 -16.14
CA LYS A 198 9.61 25.57 -17.19
C LYS A 198 9.69 24.18 -16.55
N VAL A 199 8.73 23.32 -16.87
CA VAL A 199 8.69 21.95 -16.37
C VAL A 199 8.02 21.03 -17.39
N LYS A 200 8.57 19.83 -17.58
CA LYS A 200 7.95 18.79 -18.41
C LYS A 200 6.87 18.06 -17.62
N VAL A 201 5.66 18.02 -18.15
CA VAL A 201 4.49 17.46 -17.47
C VAL A 201 3.66 16.58 -18.39
N GLN A 202 2.83 15.72 -17.78
CA GLN A 202 1.80 14.94 -18.46
C GLN A 202 0.50 15.04 -17.67
N VAL A 203 -0.63 14.98 -18.38
CA VAL A 203 -1.97 14.95 -17.77
C VAL A 203 -2.13 13.69 -16.93
N SER A 204 -2.82 13.83 -15.81
CA SER A 204 -3.22 12.76 -14.92
C SER A 204 -4.62 13.08 -14.39
N GLU A 205 -5.39 12.05 -14.10
CA GLU A 205 -6.72 12.20 -13.54
C GLU A 205 -6.83 11.39 -12.25
N GLN A 206 -7.43 11.97 -11.22
CA GLN A 206 -7.72 11.29 -9.96
C GLN A 206 -9.08 11.74 -9.46
N GLY A 207 -10.02 10.79 -9.36
CA GLY A 207 -11.38 11.07 -8.89
C GLY A 207 -12.13 12.09 -9.76
N GLY A 208 -11.94 12.06 -11.09
CA GLY A 208 -12.57 13.00 -12.03
C GLY A 208 -11.88 14.37 -12.14
N VAL A 209 -10.84 14.64 -11.34
CA VAL A 209 -10.10 15.90 -11.37
C VAL A 209 -8.81 15.74 -12.16
N LYS A 210 -8.65 16.54 -13.21
CA LYS A 210 -7.43 16.60 -14.03
C LYS A 210 -6.34 17.44 -13.35
N TYR A 211 -5.11 16.96 -13.42
CA TYR A 211 -3.91 17.66 -12.96
C TYR A 211 -2.70 17.26 -13.80
N LEU A 212 -1.63 18.03 -13.71
CA LEU A 212 -0.39 17.84 -14.44
C LEU A 212 0.66 17.24 -13.50
N VAL A 213 1.46 16.30 -13.99
CA VAL A 213 2.50 15.65 -13.17
C VAL A 213 3.85 15.70 -13.89
N ALA A 214 4.84 16.23 -13.20
CA ALA A 214 6.25 16.22 -13.59
C ALA A 214 6.95 14.98 -13.02
N ALA A 215 8.12 14.62 -13.57
CA ALA A 215 8.99 13.61 -12.95
C ALA A 215 9.33 13.98 -11.51
N ASN A 216 9.51 12.97 -10.65
CA ASN A 216 10.06 13.19 -9.31
C ASN A 216 11.51 13.71 -9.36
N SER A 217 12.25 13.39 -10.42
CA SER A 217 13.60 13.89 -10.72
C SER A 217 13.61 15.18 -11.56
N ALA A 218 12.46 15.74 -11.92
CA ALA A 218 12.41 16.92 -12.77
C ALA A 218 12.94 18.14 -12.01
N THR A 219 13.92 18.81 -12.60
CA THR A 219 14.43 20.12 -12.16
C THR A 219 13.48 21.23 -12.65
N LEU A 220 13.26 22.24 -11.81
CA LEU A 220 12.43 23.39 -12.16
C LEU A 220 13.33 24.54 -12.65
N GLU A 221 13.28 24.82 -13.96
CA GLU A 221 14.06 25.90 -14.56
C GLU A 221 13.31 27.22 -14.44
N LYS A 222 13.87 28.18 -13.69
CA LYS A 222 13.27 29.51 -13.58
C LYS A 222 13.41 30.26 -14.90
N ILE A 223 12.29 30.78 -15.39
CA ILE A 223 12.24 31.68 -16.55
C ILE A 223 12.29 33.10 -16.00
N LYS A 224 13.13 33.94 -16.61
CA LYS A 224 13.22 35.38 -16.29
C LYS A 224 11.98 36.14 -16.76
#